data_AF-A0A257VP96-F1
#
_entry.id   AF-A0A257VP96-F1
#
_cell.length_a   1.000
_cell.length_b   1.000
_cell.length_c   1.000
_cell.angle_alpha   90.00
_cell.angle_beta   90.00
_cell.angle_gamma   90.00
#
_symmetry.space_group_name_H-M   'P 1'
#
loop_
_entity.id
_entity.type
_entity.pdbx_description
1 polymer ?
#
loop_
_entity_poly.entity_id
_entity_poly.type
_entity_poly.pdbx_seq_one_letter_code
_entity_poly.pdbx_strand_id
1 'polypeptide(L)'
;MPNLSPNSPAELADLLRKASAHGHAVECGGNFSKALWGGPVRESELRISTAKLNTVLQYEPRDLTISVGAGMSYAALTRLVAANRQMIPLDPPYASKATIGGVIATNLSGSRRRLFGTARDLVIGLQFATMEGKLVQSGGMVVKNVAGLDMGKLLIGSYGTLGVLTSINFKLIPTPPDKATFVRSFATAAEAVAERNRLLSSVLQPAGMDLLNPAASEILGHKGFLLVLPVGGSGVVIDRYKRELSSYHVAPNDMLLGRMAEFSATFLAQHAKGAVARLSTRLQGLLPLLETEKRPLVVRAANGVAYLHLQNAREPFSGVLEAGEERKAVVQWPEPGGDLAVMEKIKRMMDPQHLLNKGRLYGRI
;
A
#
# COMPACT_ATOMS: atom_id res chain seq x y z
N MET A 1 16.70 8.74 -21.97
CA MET A 1 15.22 8.80 -21.95
C MET A 1 14.77 10.18 -21.48
N PRO A 2 13.96 10.91 -22.26
CA PRO A 2 13.35 12.17 -21.83
C PRO A 2 12.50 11.96 -20.57
N ASN A 3 12.65 12.87 -19.60
CA ASN A 3 11.86 12.88 -18.37
C ASN A 3 10.91 14.08 -18.40
N LEU A 4 9.62 13.80 -18.55
CA LEU A 4 8.57 14.79 -18.73
C LEU A 4 7.75 14.91 -17.45
N SER A 5 7.22 16.10 -17.18
CA SER A 5 6.38 16.36 -16.00
C SER A 5 5.26 17.32 -16.38
N PRO A 6 4.14 16.80 -16.90
CA PRO A 6 3.01 17.62 -17.34
C PRO A 6 2.41 18.40 -16.17
N ASN A 7 1.95 19.61 -16.47
CA ASN A 7 1.36 20.53 -15.48
C ASN A 7 -0.17 20.41 -15.42
N SER A 8 -0.79 19.66 -16.34
CA SER A 8 -2.23 19.43 -16.36
C SER A 8 -2.59 17.99 -16.80
N PRO A 9 -3.78 17.49 -16.43
CA PRO A 9 -4.29 16.22 -16.95
C PRO A 9 -4.37 16.20 -18.49
N ALA A 10 -4.72 17.31 -19.13
CA ALA A 10 -4.81 17.41 -20.58
C ALA A 10 -3.45 17.28 -21.26
N GLU A 11 -2.41 17.91 -20.70
CA GLU A 11 -1.03 17.78 -21.18
C GLU A 11 -0.53 16.34 -21.03
N LEU A 12 -0.83 15.69 -19.89
CA LEU A 12 -0.51 14.27 -19.71
C LEU A 12 -1.18 13.40 -20.78
N ALA A 13 -2.48 13.59 -21.00
CA ALA A 13 -3.24 12.82 -21.99
C ALA A 13 -2.69 13.03 -23.42
N ASP A 14 -2.29 14.25 -23.76
CA ASP A 14 -1.63 14.58 -25.03
C ASP A 14 -0.28 13.86 -25.20
N LEU A 15 0.55 13.82 -24.15
CA LEU A 15 1.81 13.09 -24.14
C LEU A 15 1.60 11.59 -24.35
N LEU A 16 0.62 10.98 -23.67
CA LEU A 16 0.30 9.56 -23.83
C LEU A 16 -0.19 9.24 -25.24
N ARG A 17 -1.06 10.09 -25.82
CA ARG A 17 -1.53 9.94 -27.20
C ARG A 17 -0.38 9.98 -28.19
N LYS A 18 0.55 10.94 -28.04
CA LYS A 18 1.74 11.05 -28.87
C LYS A 18 2.65 9.84 -28.71
N ALA A 19 2.85 9.34 -27.50
CA ALA A 19 3.64 8.13 -27.26
C ALA A 19 3.02 6.91 -27.96
N SER A 20 1.70 6.71 -27.82
CA SER A 20 0.99 5.61 -28.49
C SER A 20 1.07 5.70 -30.02
N ALA A 21 0.94 6.90 -30.59
CA ALA A 21 1.05 7.09 -32.04
C ALA A 21 2.43 6.71 -32.61
N HIS A 22 3.49 6.80 -31.80
CA HIS A 22 4.85 6.40 -32.18
C HIS A 22 5.24 4.99 -31.69
N GLY A 23 4.35 4.28 -31.00
CA GLY A 23 4.66 2.98 -30.39
C GLY A 23 5.71 3.07 -29.26
N HIS A 24 5.88 4.24 -28.64
CA HIS A 24 6.84 4.43 -27.56
C HIS A 24 6.30 3.89 -26.23
N ALA A 25 7.06 3.02 -25.58
CA ALA A 25 6.80 2.56 -24.23
C ALA A 25 7.08 3.69 -23.21
N VAL A 26 6.20 3.77 -22.21
CA VAL A 26 6.16 4.86 -21.24
C VAL A 26 6.32 4.30 -19.84
N GLU A 27 7.34 4.76 -19.13
CA GLU A 27 7.43 4.63 -17.69
C GLU A 27 6.69 5.79 -17.02
N CYS A 28 5.55 5.51 -16.38
CA CYS A 28 4.74 6.50 -15.68
C CYS A 28 4.79 6.29 -14.16
N GLY A 29 4.82 7.40 -13.41
CA GLY A 29 4.80 7.37 -11.95
C GLY A 29 4.66 8.75 -11.34
N GLY A 30 4.68 8.82 -10.00
CA GLY A 30 4.85 10.08 -9.27
C GLY A 30 6.34 10.36 -9.07
N ASN A 31 6.80 10.22 -7.83
CA ASN A 31 8.21 10.37 -7.46
C ASN A 31 9.05 9.08 -7.63
N PHE A 32 8.49 8.04 -8.25
CA PHE A 32 9.15 6.74 -8.46
C PHE A 32 9.71 6.06 -7.19
N SER A 33 9.24 6.45 -5.99
CA SER A 33 9.71 5.91 -4.71
C SER A 33 9.50 4.40 -4.55
N LYS A 34 8.63 3.82 -5.37
CA LYS A 34 8.24 2.40 -5.36
C LYS A 34 8.70 1.70 -6.65
N ALA A 35 9.80 2.15 -7.26
CA ALA A 35 10.28 1.63 -8.55
C ALA A 35 10.55 0.12 -8.55
N LEU A 36 10.86 -0.48 -7.39
CA LEU A 36 11.07 -1.93 -7.27
C LEU A 36 9.78 -2.73 -7.05
N TRP A 37 8.65 -2.08 -6.75
CA TRP A 37 7.39 -2.77 -6.45
C TRP A 37 6.65 -3.18 -7.73
N GLY A 38 6.22 -4.44 -7.80
CA GLY A 38 5.72 -5.04 -9.03
C GLY A 38 6.83 -5.32 -10.05
N GLY A 39 8.10 -5.36 -9.65
CA GLY A 39 9.23 -5.60 -10.55
C GLY A 39 9.61 -4.37 -11.40
N PRO A 40 10.79 -4.40 -12.06
CA PRO A 40 11.28 -3.26 -12.82
C PRO A 40 10.46 -3.02 -14.09
N VAL A 41 10.35 -1.75 -14.50
CA VAL A 41 9.89 -1.41 -15.84
C VAL A 41 10.99 -1.79 -16.83
N ARG A 42 10.65 -2.59 -17.84
CA ARG A 42 11.56 -3.06 -18.89
C ARG A 42 11.35 -2.17 -20.11
N GLU A 43 12.43 -1.51 -20.55
CA GLU A 43 12.47 -0.72 -21.79
C GLU A 43 11.42 0.38 -21.85
N SER A 44 11.86 1.63 -21.82
CA SER A 44 10.98 2.78 -21.99
C SER A 44 11.69 3.89 -22.73
N GLU A 45 11.03 4.40 -23.76
CA GLU A 45 11.50 5.54 -24.54
C GLU A 45 11.20 6.85 -23.83
N LEU A 46 10.15 6.89 -22.99
CA LEU A 46 9.70 8.08 -22.27
C LEU A 46 9.46 7.78 -20.79
N ARG A 47 9.86 8.71 -19.92
CA ARG A 47 9.45 8.73 -18.51
C ARG A 47 8.57 9.93 -18.25
N ILE A 48 7.41 9.70 -17.63
CA ILE A 48 6.43 10.73 -17.31
C ILE A 48 6.15 10.73 -15.81
N SER A 49 6.44 11.85 -15.15
CA SER A 49 6.12 12.07 -13.73
C SER A 49 4.84 12.90 -13.58
N THR A 50 3.92 12.40 -12.76
CA THR A 50 2.70 13.11 -12.34
C THR A 50 2.96 14.09 -11.19
N ALA A 51 4.19 14.25 -10.71
CA ALA A 51 4.52 15.01 -9.49
C ALA A 51 4.09 16.49 -9.52
N LYS A 52 3.87 17.08 -10.70
CA LYS A 52 3.34 18.44 -10.84
C LYS A 52 1.82 18.54 -10.75
N LEU A 53 1.09 17.42 -10.86
CA LEU A 53 -0.36 17.36 -10.61
C LEU A 53 -0.61 17.28 -9.09
N ASN A 54 -0.23 18.30 -8.34
CA ASN A 54 -0.07 18.22 -6.87
C ASN A 54 -0.96 19.18 -6.07
N THR A 55 -1.99 19.73 -6.69
CA THR A 55 -2.94 20.67 -6.07
C THR A 55 -4.10 19.94 -5.41
N VAL A 56 -4.72 20.60 -4.43
CA VAL A 56 -6.07 20.24 -3.97
C VAL A 56 -7.06 20.78 -4.99
N LEU A 57 -7.96 19.91 -5.47
CA LEU A 57 -8.96 20.27 -6.47
C LEU A 57 -10.29 20.67 -5.81
N GLN A 58 -10.66 19.97 -4.75
CA GLN A 58 -11.85 20.26 -3.95
C GLN A 58 -11.65 19.70 -2.53
N TYR A 59 -12.09 20.42 -1.50
CA TYR A 59 -12.06 19.91 -0.13
C TYR A 59 -13.30 20.35 0.62
N GLU A 60 -14.10 19.39 1.07
CA GLU A 60 -15.30 19.60 1.88
C GLU A 60 -15.09 18.96 3.27
N PRO A 61 -14.50 19.68 4.25
CA PRO A 61 -14.19 19.11 5.55
C PRO A 61 -15.43 18.60 6.29
N ARG A 62 -16.58 19.28 6.14
CA ARG A 62 -17.84 18.87 6.80
C ARG A 62 -18.38 17.55 6.27
N ASP A 63 -18.15 17.29 4.99
CA ASP A 63 -18.60 16.06 4.32
C ASP A 63 -17.54 14.95 4.39
N LEU A 64 -16.38 15.22 5.01
CA LEU A 64 -15.24 14.32 5.07
C LEU A 64 -14.81 13.86 3.67
N THR A 65 -14.79 14.75 2.68
CA THR A 65 -14.35 14.40 1.32
C THR A 65 -13.31 15.36 0.79
N ILE A 66 -12.35 14.83 0.03
CA ILE A 66 -11.33 15.65 -0.64
C ILE A 66 -10.96 15.06 -2.00
N SER A 67 -10.79 15.93 -3.00
CA SER A 67 -10.22 15.62 -4.30
C SER A 67 -8.85 16.28 -4.44
N VAL A 68 -7.84 15.50 -4.84
CA VAL A 68 -6.47 15.96 -4.99
C VAL A 68 -5.84 15.43 -6.27
N GLY A 69 -4.87 16.17 -6.81
CA GLY A 69 -4.05 15.69 -7.91
C GLY A 69 -3.19 14.47 -7.51
N ALA A 70 -2.97 13.56 -8.46
CA ALA A 70 -2.23 12.32 -8.23
C ALA A 70 -0.76 12.52 -7.82
N GLY A 71 -0.17 13.65 -8.19
CA GLY A 71 1.18 14.05 -7.81
C GLY A 71 1.31 14.60 -6.40
N MET A 72 0.21 14.88 -5.69
CA MET A 72 0.27 15.43 -4.35
C MET A 72 1.04 14.49 -3.42
N SER A 73 1.91 15.02 -2.57
CA SER A 73 2.64 14.21 -1.57
C SER A 73 1.67 13.63 -0.53
N TYR A 74 1.83 12.36 -0.20
CA TYR A 74 1.04 11.72 0.86
C TYR A 74 1.25 12.40 2.22
N ALA A 75 2.50 12.79 2.54
CA ALA A 75 2.80 13.55 3.75
C ALA A 75 2.16 14.94 3.73
N ALA A 76 2.15 15.63 2.58
CA ALA A 76 1.49 16.93 2.46
C ALA A 76 -0.02 16.83 2.65
N LEU A 77 -0.67 15.85 2.01
CA LEU A 77 -2.10 15.59 2.19
C LEU A 77 -2.43 15.25 3.64
N THR A 78 -1.65 14.38 4.27
CA THR A 78 -1.84 13.98 5.67
C THR A 78 -1.79 15.20 6.60
N ARG A 79 -0.82 16.11 6.40
CA ARG A 79 -0.74 17.36 7.18
C ARG A 79 -1.93 18.27 6.92
N LEU A 80 -2.37 18.39 5.66
CA LEU A 80 -3.49 19.26 5.28
C LEU A 80 -4.79 18.83 5.96
N VAL A 81 -5.14 17.54 5.90
CA VAL A 81 -6.41 17.06 6.49
C VAL A 81 -6.36 17.01 8.03
N ALA A 82 -5.15 16.88 8.60
CA ALA A 82 -4.97 16.91 10.06
C ALA A 82 -5.40 18.25 10.68
N ALA A 83 -5.33 19.36 9.94
CA ALA A 83 -5.81 20.67 10.40
C ALA A 83 -7.30 20.65 10.77
N ASN A 84 -8.11 19.78 10.13
CA ASN A 84 -9.52 19.57 10.44
C ASN A 84 -9.76 18.32 11.30
N ARG A 85 -8.73 17.80 11.98
CA ARG A 85 -8.76 16.54 12.74
C ARG A 85 -9.23 15.36 11.90
N GLN A 86 -8.81 15.29 10.64
CA GLN A 86 -9.14 14.22 9.70
C GLN A 86 -7.88 13.44 9.31
N MET A 87 -8.06 12.22 8.81
CA MET A 87 -6.98 11.36 8.37
C MET A 87 -7.34 10.51 7.16
N ILE A 88 -6.31 10.04 6.45
CA ILE A 88 -6.39 8.98 5.43
C ILE A 88 -5.58 7.78 5.95
N PRO A 89 -6.24 6.80 6.60
CA PRO A 89 -5.56 5.75 7.38
C PRO A 89 -5.01 4.60 6.51
N LEU A 90 -4.20 4.93 5.52
CA LEU A 90 -3.55 3.94 4.64
C LEU A 90 -2.19 3.49 5.15
N ASP A 91 -1.44 4.35 5.86
CA ASP A 91 -0.10 4.08 6.38
C ASP A 91 0.86 3.44 5.34
N PRO A 92 1.01 4.02 4.12
CA PRO A 92 1.80 3.41 3.07
C PRO A 92 3.31 3.49 3.39
N PRO A 93 4.12 2.55 2.89
CA PRO A 93 5.57 2.70 2.91
C PRO A 93 6.00 3.88 2.03
N TYR A 94 7.18 4.44 2.32
CA TYR A 94 7.74 5.63 1.66
C TYR A 94 6.88 6.88 1.85
N ALA A 95 6.15 7.03 2.95
CA ALA A 95 5.15 8.07 3.17
C ALA A 95 5.69 9.49 2.93
N SER A 96 6.97 9.74 3.27
CA SER A 96 7.63 11.03 3.07
C SER A 96 7.93 11.36 1.60
N LYS A 97 8.19 10.34 0.77
CA LYS A 97 8.54 10.48 -0.66
C LYS A 97 7.39 10.13 -1.61
N ALA A 98 6.35 9.47 -1.12
CA ALA A 98 5.26 8.96 -1.93
C ALA A 98 4.30 10.07 -2.36
N THR A 99 3.86 9.97 -3.61
CA THR A 99 2.71 10.71 -4.15
C THR A 99 1.44 9.89 -3.96
N ILE A 100 0.28 10.54 -3.88
CA ILE A 100 -1.04 9.87 -3.76
C ILE A 100 -1.25 8.85 -4.88
N GLY A 101 -1.03 9.22 -6.14
CA GLY A 101 -1.21 8.32 -7.28
C GLY A 101 -0.36 7.06 -7.16
N GLY A 102 0.90 7.20 -6.73
CA GLY A 102 1.78 6.05 -6.44
C GLY A 102 1.30 5.16 -5.29
N VAL A 103 0.75 5.74 -4.22
CA VAL A 103 0.13 4.95 -3.12
C VAL A 103 -1.04 4.13 -3.65
N ILE A 104 -1.94 4.76 -4.43
CA ILE A 104 -3.13 4.10 -4.97
C ILE A 104 -2.77 3.06 -6.04
N ALA A 105 -1.87 3.38 -6.96
CA ALA A 105 -1.44 2.47 -8.02
C ALA A 105 -0.76 1.20 -7.47
N THR A 106 -0.12 1.28 -6.31
CA THR A 106 0.51 0.10 -5.67
C THR A 106 -0.37 -0.60 -4.64
N ASN A 107 -1.47 0.04 -4.20
CA ASN A 107 -2.37 -0.46 -3.16
C ASN A 107 -1.65 -0.95 -1.87
N LEU A 108 -0.53 -0.30 -1.53
CA LEU A 108 0.22 -0.64 -0.32
C LEU A 108 -0.43 0.03 0.89
N SER A 109 -0.68 -0.78 1.92
CA SER A 109 -1.39 -0.37 3.13
C SER A 109 -0.68 -0.92 4.38
N GLY A 110 -0.58 -0.09 5.42
CA GLY A 110 -0.04 -0.48 6.71
C GLY A 110 -1.08 -1.05 7.67
N SER A 111 -0.81 -0.92 8.96
CA SER A 111 -1.49 -1.60 10.06
C SER A 111 -2.96 -1.24 10.19
N ARG A 112 -3.31 0.04 9.97
CA ARG A 112 -4.67 0.56 10.16
C ARG A 112 -5.69 0.02 9.17
N ARG A 113 -5.26 -0.73 8.15
CA ARG A 113 -6.16 -1.41 7.21
C ARG A 113 -7.15 -2.36 7.87
N ARG A 114 -6.82 -2.87 9.07
CA ARG A 114 -7.71 -3.74 9.85
C ARG A 114 -9.03 -3.04 10.16
N LEU A 115 -8.95 -1.82 10.70
CA LEU A 115 -10.13 -1.09 11.18
C LEU A 115 -10.73 -0.20 10.09
N PHE A 116 -9.91 0.38 9.21
CA PHE A 116 -10.36 1.41 8.26
C PHE A 116 -10.39 0.97 6.80
N GLY A 117 -9.99 -0.27 6.50
CA GLY A 117 -9.96 -0.81 5.14
C GLY A 117 -8.75 -0.33 4.33
N THR A 118 -8.84 -0.51 3.02
CA THR A 118 -7.77 -0.29 2.04
C THR A 118 -8.02 0.96 1.19
N ALA A 119 -7.12 1.26 0.24
CA ALA A 119 -7.37 2.28 -0.77
C ALA A 119 -8.69 2.05 -1.52
N ARG A 120 -9.06 0.78 -1.72
CA ARG A 120 -10.33 0.40 -2.37
C ARG A 120 -11.55 0.82 -1.55
N ASP A 121 -11.43 0.96 -0.24
CA ASP A 121 -12.53 1.37 0.64
C ASP A 121 -12.61 2.90 0.77
N LEU A 122 -11.45 3.58 0.71
CA LEU A 122 -11.33 5.02 0.95
C LEU A 122 -11.47 5.89 -0.31
N VAL A 123 -11.10 5.37 -1.48
CA VAL A 123 -11.25 6.10 -2.75
C VAL A 123 -12.71 6.06 -3.18
N ILE A 124 -13.34 7.23 -3.36
CA ILE A 124 -14.75 7.35 -3.79
C ILE A 124 -14.89 7.80 -5.26
N GLY A 125 -13.79 8.22 -5.86
CA GLY A 125 -13.69 8.53 -7.27
C GLY A 125 -12.25 8.81 -7.67
N LEU A 126 -11.98 8.79 -8.97
CA LEU A 126 -10.69 9.13 -9.54
C LEU A 126 -10.83 9.57 -11.00
N GLN A 127 -9.80 10.24 -11.49
CA GLN A 127 -9.60 10.50 -12.91
C GLN A 127 -8.28 9.88 -13.36
N PHE A 128 -8.24 9.37 -14.58
CA PHE A 128 -7.03 8.82 -15.20
C PHE A 128 -6.97 9.11 -16.69
N ALA A 129 -5.77 9.08 -17.26
CA ALA A 129 -5.51 9.21 -18.68
C ALA A 129 -5.19 7.83 -19.30
N THR A 130 -5.74 7.55 -20.49
CA THR A 130 -5.45 6.35 -21.29
C THR A 130 -4.34 6.59 -22.32
N MET A 131 -3.82 5.53 -22.94
CA MET A 131 -2.85 5.65 -24.03
C MET A 131 -3.43 6.30 -25.29
N GLU A 132 -4.75 6.29 -25.49
CA GLU A 132 -5.37 7.07 -26.58
C GLU A 132 -5.47 8.58 -26.27
N GLY A 133 -5.04 9.00 -25.08
CA GLY A 133 -5.14 10.38 -24.62
C GLY A 133 -6.54 10.79 -24.21
N LYS A 134 -7.36 9.84 -23.74
CA LYS A 134 -8.67 10.14 -23.14
C LYS A 134 -8.52 10.36 -21.65
N LEU A 135 -9.20 11.37 -21.12
CA LEU A 135 -9.39 11.54 -19.68
C LEU A 135 -10.69 10.86 -19.28
N VAL A 136 -10.60 9.89 -18.39
CA VAL A 136 -11.73 9.09 -17.91
C VAL A 136 -11.94 9.38 -16.43
N GLN A 137 -13.17 9.67 -16.06
CA GLN A 137 -13.60 9.85 -14.69
C GLN A 137 -14.42 8.64 -14.24
N SER A 138 -14.14 8.12 -13.05
CA SER A 138 -14.91 7.05 -12.40
C SER A 138 -15.21 7.45 -10.97
N GLY A 139 -16.47 7.30 -10.55
CA GLY A 139 -16.90 7.78 -9.24
C GLY A 139 -17.04 9.30 -9.15
N GLY A 140 -17.13 9.81 -7.93
CA GLY A 140 -17.37 11.24 -7.68
C GLY A 140 -17.05 11.64 -6.25
N MET A 141 -17.44 12.85 -5.86
CA MET A 141 -17.31 13.36 -4.49
C MET A 141 -18.51 12.94 -3.62
N VAL A 142 -19.00 11.71 -3.82
CA VAL A 142 -20.16 11.15 -3.12
C VAL A 142 -19.81 9.77 -2.56
N VAL A 143 -20.28 9.49 -1.33
CA VAL A 143 -19.96 8.24 -0.62
C VAL A 143 -20.71 7.04 -1.21
N LYS A 144 -21.92 7.25 -1.74
CA LYS A 144 -22.70 6.22 -2.42
C LYS A 144 -22.77 6.53 -3.91
N ASN A 145 -22.31 5.59 -4.72
CA ASN A 145 -22.47 5.64 -6.16
C ASN A 145 -23.16 4.34 -6.60
N VAL A 146 -24.34 4.47 -7.22
CA VAL A 146 -25.18 3.35 -7.66
C VAL A 146 -25.25 3.22 -9.19
N ALA A 147 -24.46 4.02 -9.92
CA ALA A 147 -24.46 4.02 -11.37
C ALA A 147 -23.24 3.28 -11.94
N GLY A 148 -23.51 2.18 -12.64
CA GLY A 148 -22.51 1.46 -13.44
C GLY A 148 -21.44 0.69 -12.65
N LEU A 149 -20.46 0.18 -13.38
CA LEU A 149 -19.28 -0.47 -12.80
C LEU A 149 -18.25 0.59 -12.38
N ASP A 150 -17.71 0.48 -11.17
CA ASP A 150 -16.64 1.37 -10.71
C ASP A 150 -15.29 0.99 -11.33
N MET A 151 -15.12 1.33 -12.60
CA MET A 151 -13.93 1.07 -13.41
C MET A 151 -12.66 1.65 -12.77
N GLY A 152 -12.79 2.72 -12.01
CA GLY A 152 -11.71 3.32 -11.24
C GLY A 152 -11.04 2.32 -10.28
N LYS A 153 -11.79 1.37 -9.71
CA LYS A 153 -11.22 0.36 -8.80
C LYS A 153 -10.22 -0.59 -9.48
N LEU A 154 -10.19 -0.66 -10.81
CA LEU A 154 -9.18 -1.42 -11.55
C LEU A 154 -7.79 -0.75 -11.47
N LEU A 155 -7.74 0.58 -11.32
CA LEU A 155 -6.49 1.33 -11.27
C LEU A 155 -5.79 1.18 -9.91
N ILE A 156 -6.53 0.82 -8.86
CA ILE A 156 -6.00 0.59 -7.51
C ILE A 156 -5.24 -0.74 -7.51
N GLY A 157 -3.91 -0.69 -7.34
CA GLY A 157 -3.05 -1.87 -7.45
C GLY A 157 -2.67 -2.24 -8.89
N SER A 158 -2.93 -1.39 -9.88
CA SER A 158 -2.58 -1.61 -11.28
C SER A 158 -1.09 -1.40 -11.61
N TYR A 159 -0.31 -0.83 -10.69
CA TYR A 159 1.08 -0.42 -10.93
C TYR A 159 1.26 0.52 -12.14
N GLY A 160 0.20 1.25 -12.52
CA GLY A 160 0.21 2.18 -13.66
C GLY A 160 0.17 1.49 -15.03
N THR A 161 -0.15 0.19 -15.10
CA THR A 161 -0.18 -0.56 -16.37
C THR A 161 -1.47 -0.37 -17.15
N LEU A 162 -2.55 0.09 -16.51
CA LEU A 162 -3.88 0.23 -17.12
C LEU A 162 -4.23 1.69 -17.49
N GLY A 163 -3.45 2.65 -17.03
CA GLY A 163 -3.72 4.07 -17.19
C GLY A 163 -2.98 4.89 -16.14
N VAL A 164 -2.89 6.21 -16.37
CA VAL A 164 -2.12 7.11 -15.50
C VAL A 164 -3.08 7.96 -14.68
N LEU A 165 -3.08 7.77 -13.36
CA LEU A 165 -3.92 8.53 -12.43
C LEU A 165 -3.60 10.04 -12.51
N THR A 166 -4.63 10.89 -12.60
CA THR A 166 -4.51 12.35 -12.63
C THR A 166 -5.09 13.02 -11.39
N SER A 167 -6.20 12.50 -10.86
CA SER A 167 -6.78 12.94 -9.60
C SER A 167 -7.44 11.79 -8.83
N ILE A 168 -7.52 11.93 -7.51
CA ILE A 168 -8.12 10.95 -6.61
C ILE A 168 -9.03 11.67 -5.61
N ASN A 169 -10.23 11.13 -5.43
CA ASN A 169 -11.21 11.57 -4.47
C ASN A 169 -11.25 10.58 -3.30
N PHE A 170 -11.11 11.08 -2.08
CA PHE A 170 -11.15 10.28 -0.85
C PHE A 170 -12.37 10.64 -0.02
N LYS A 171 -12.95 9.60 0.61
CA LYS A 171 -13.61 9.79 1.90
C LYS A 171 -12.55 9.80 3.01
N LEU A 172 -12.64 10.76 3.90
CA LEU A 172 -11.77 10.97 5.04
C LEU A 172 -12.40 10.37 6.29
N ILE A 173 -11.57 10.13 7.29
CA ILE A 173 -12.00 9.60 8.58
C ILE A 173 -11.65 10.60 9.68
N PRO A 174 -12.53 10.85 10.66
CA PRO A 174 -12.17 11.62 11.84
C PRO A 174 -10.97 10.99 12.57
N THR A 175 -10.01 11.81 12.95
CA THR A 175 -8.87 11.38 13.75
C THR A 175 -9.36 11.10 15.18
N PRO A 176 -9.07 9.93 15.76
CA PRO A 176 -9.38 9.67 17.15
C PRO A 176 -8.72 10.72 18.07
N PRO A 177 -9.42 11.24 19.09
CA PRO A 177 -8.90 12.29 19.94
C PRO A 177 -7.66 11.85 20.71
N ASP A 178 -7.63 10.60 21.16
CA ASP A 178 -6.49 9.98 21.83
C ASP A 178 -6.02 8.74 21.08
N LYS A 179 -4.71 8.48 21.15
CA LYS A 179 -4.06 7.33 20.52
C LYS A 179 -3.01 6.75 21.46
N ALA A 180 -2.81 5.44 21.37
CA ALA A 180 -1.74 4.75 22.05
C ALA A 180 -1.29 3.55 21.21
N THR A 181 -0.04 3.13 21.38
CA THR A 181 0.48 1.90 20.77
C THR A 181 0.93 0.97 21.87
N PHE A 182 0.22 -0.14 22.04
CA PHE A 182 0.58 -1.17 23.02
C PHE A 182 1.49 -2.20 22.39
N VAL A 183 2.56 -2.57 23.09
CA VAL A 183 3.55 -3.54 22.63
C VAL A 183 3.84 -4.59 23.69
N ARG A 184 4.00 -5.85 23.26
CA ARG A 184 4.42 -6.95 24.12
C ARG A 184 5.30 -7.93 23.36
N SER A 185 6.39 -8.32 24.01
CA SER A 185 7.30 -9.36 23.52
C SER A 185 6.91 -10.73 24.07
N PHE A 186 7.14 -11.76 23.26
CA PHE A 186 6.92 -13.16 23.61
C PHE A 186 8.17 -13.99 23.27
N ALA A 187 8.41 -15.05 24.03
CA ALA A 187 9.55 -15.93 23.79
C ALA A 187 9.30 -16.84 22.59
N THR A 188 8.04 -17.28 22.41
CA THR A 188 7.66 -18.23 21.35
C THR A 188 6.59 -17.69 20.41
N ALA A 189 6.55 -18.23 19.20
CA ALA A 189 5.49 -17.94 18.22
C ALA A 189 4.11 -18.39 18.75
N ALA A 190 4.05 -19.53 19.45
CA ALA A 190 2.83 -20.09 20.02
C ALA A 190 2.18 -19.13 21.02
N GLU A 191 2.96 -18.56 21.95
CA GLU A 191 2.47 -17.57 22.92
C GLU A 191 1.93 -16.31 22.23
N ALA A 192 2.69 -15.78 21.25
CA ALA A 192 2.29 -14.59 20.52
C ALA A 192 0.99 -14.80 19.71
N VAL A 193 0.86 -15.96 19.07
CA VAL A 193 -0.35 -16.32 18.31
C VAL A 193 -1.54 -16.60 19.23
N ALA A 194 -1.32 -17.22 20.39
CA ALA A 194 -2.38 -17.43 21.39
C ALA A 194 -2.92 -16.09 21.90
N GLU A 195 -2.04 -15.15 22.23
CA GLU A 195 -2.45 -13.81 22.66
C GLU A 195 -3.15 -13.04 21.55
N ARG A 196 -2.65 -13.13 20.31
CA ARG A 196 -3.33 -12.59 19.13
C ARG A 196 -4.75 -13.15 19.01
N ASN A 197 -4.93 -14.46 19.15
CA ASN A 197 -6.25 -15.11 19.05
C ASN A 197 -7.19 -14.61 20.17
N ARG A 198 -6.69 -14.51 21.41
CA ARG A 198 -7.44 -13.96 22.54
C ARG A 198 -7.93 -12.54 22.27
N LEU A 199 -7.08 -11.70 21.68
CA LEU A 199 -7.45 -10.33 21.34
C LEU A 199 -8.48 -10.26 20.21
N LEU A 200 -8.35 -11.12 19.19
CA LEU A 200 -9.34 -11.20 18.10
C LEU A 200 -10.72 -11.67 18.58
N SER A 201 -10.79 -12.50 19.61
CA SER A 201 -12.05 -12.94 20.22
C SER A 201 -12.57 -12.00 21.31
N SER A 202 -11.80 -10.97 21.68
CA SER A 202 -12.20 -9.99 22.69
C SER A 202 -13.07 -8.86 22.11
N VAL A 203 -13.62 -8.05 23.00
CA VAL A 203 -14.35 -6.82 22.64
C VAL A 203 -13.41 -5.67 22.25
N LEU A 204 -12.09 -5.83 22.43
CA LEU A 204 -11.11 -4.82 22.04
C LEU A 204 -10.99 -4.76 20.52
N GLN A 205 -11.05 -3.56 19.95
CA GLN A 205 -10.95 -3.32 18.51
C GLN A 205 -9.76 -2.42 18.17
N PRO A 206 -8.52 -2.91 18.36
CA PRO A 206 -7.34 -2.09 18.03
C PRO A 206 -7.36 -1.69 16.55
N ALA A 207 -6.90 -0.49 16.25
CA ALA A 207 -6.88 0.05 14.89
C ALA A 207 -6.05 -0.82 13.93
N GLY A 208 -5.03 -1.49 14.46
CA GLY A 208 -4.17 -2.44 13.76
C GLY A 208 -3.69 -3.52 14.72
N MET A 209 -3.14 -4.59 14.16
CA MET A 209 -2.59 -5.70 14.92
C MET A 209 -1.49 -6.34 14.09
N ASP A 210 -0.26 -6.11 14.48
CA ASP A 210 0.93 -6.59 13.79
C ASP A 210 1.74 -7.50 14.69
N LEU A 211 2.35 -8.51 14.10
CA LEU A 211 3.28 -9.41 14.78
C LEU A 211 4.58 -9.48 13.99
N LEU A 212 5.69 -9.21 14.67
CA LEU A 212 7.03 -9.33 14.11
C LEU A 212 7.71 -10.56 14.69
N ASN A 213 8.41 -11.32 13.84
CA ASN A 213 9.30 -12.38 14.32
C ASN A 213 10.58 -11.78 14.95
N PRO A 214 11.42 -12.58 15.63
CA PRO A 214 12.63 -12.08 16.29
C PRO A 214 13.53 -11.24 15.39
N ALA A 215 13.81 -11.70 14.17
CA ALA A 215 14.67 -11.00 13.21
C ALA A 215 14.11 -9.62 12.80
N ALA A 216 12.81 -9.50 12.60
CA ALA A 216 12.19 -8.19 12.30
C ALA A 216 12.11 -7.30 13.55
N SER A 217 11.83 -7.87 14.72
CA SER A 217 11.72 -7.12 15.98
C SER A 217 13.06 -6.50 16.39
N GLU A 218 14.16 -7.20 16.14
CA GLU A 218 15.52 -6.78 16.49
C GLU A 218 15.96 -5.56 15.69
N ILE A 219 15.61 -5.49 14.40
CA ILE A 219 15.79 -4.30 13.55
C ILE A 219 15.08 -3.07 14.15
N LEU A 220 13.97 -3.29 14.87
CA LEU A 220 13.23 -2.23 15.56
C LEU A 220 13.72 -1.97 17.00
N GLY A 221 14.70 -2.72 17.49
CA GLY A 221 15.26 -2.57 18.84
C GLY A 221 14.52 -3.37 19.92
N HIS A 222 13.78 -4.41 19.54
CA HIS A 222 13.05 -5.30 20.45
C HIS A 222 13.65 -6.72 20.43
N LYS A 223 13.22 -7.56 21.39
CA LYS A 223 13.61 -8.97 21.47
C LYS A 223 12.39 -9.89 21.37
N GLY A 224 12.59 -11.08 20.82
CA GLY A 224 11.56 -12.11 20.70
C GLY A 224 10.49 -11.77 19.66
N PHE A 225 9.34 -12.43 19.74
CA PHE A 225 8.20 -12.08 18.89
C PHE A 225 7.53 -10.82 19.45
N LEU A 226 7.27 -9.81 18.63
CA LEU A 226 6.72 -8.53 19.08
C LEU A 226 5.31 -8.32 18.53
N LEU A 227 4.29 -8.32 19.40
CA LEU A 227 2.93 -7.92 19.04
C LEU A 227 2.76 -6.42 19.25
N VAL A 228 2.27 -5.73 18.22
CA VAL A 228 2.05 -4.27 18.21
C VAL A 228 0.58 -3.98 17.93
N LEU A 229 -0.04 -3.21 18.82
CA LEU A 229 -1.47 -2.88 18.82
C LEU A 229 -1.66 -1.36 18.86
N PRO A 230 -1.69 -0.69 17.69
CA PRO A 230 -2.15 0.69 17.64
C PRO A 230 -3.63 0.76 17.98
N VAL A 231 -4.00 1.67 18.87
CA VAL A 231 -5.37 1.94 19.29
C VAL A 231 -5.68 3.43 19.16
N GLY A 232 -6.95 3.76 18.99
CA GLY A 232 -7.43 5.13 19.00
C GLY A 232 -8.85 5.20 19.54
N GLY A 233 -9.16 6.23 20.31
CA GLY A 233 -10.46 6.42 20.93
C GLY A 233 -10.47 7.65 21.82
N SER A 234 -11.50 7.78 22.66
CA SER A 234 -11.50 8.74 23.77
C SER A 234 -10.60 8.28 24.91
N GLY A 235 -10.23 9.18 25.82
CA GLY A 235 -9.47 8.84 27.02
C GLY A 235 -10.03 7.63 27.79
N VAL A 236 -11.36 7.54 27.92
CA VAL A 236 -12.03 6.38 28.57
C VAL A 236 -11.75 5.06 27.83
N VAL A 237 -11.73 5.08 26.50
CA VAL A 237 -11.38 3.91 25.68
C VAL A 237 -9.91 3.56 25.88
N ILE A 238 -9.01 4.55 25.88
CA ILE A 238 -7.58 4.32 26.11
C ILE A 238 -7.33 3.74 27.51
N ASP A 239 -8.01 4.24 28.54
CA ASP A 239 -7.86 3.73 29.91
C ASP A 239 -8.40 2.31 30.06
N ARG A 240 -9.45 1.96 29.31
CA ARG A 240 -9.88 0.56 29.21
C ARG A 240 -8.80 -0.33 28.62
N TYR A 241 -8.14 0.10 27.53
CA TYR A 241 -7.00 -0.63 26.97
C TYR A 241 -5.87 -0.78 27.99
N LYS A 242 -5.52 0.26 28.74
CA LYS A 242 -4.48 0.16 29.79
C LYS A 242 -4.82 -0.87 30.86
N ARG A 243 -6.09 -0.97 31.26
CA ARG A 243 -6.53 -1.98 32.25
C ARG A 243 -6.51 -3.39 31.68
N GLU A 244 -7.08 -3.61 30.49
CA GLU A 244 -7.19 -4.95 29.88
C GLU A 244 -5.86 -5.45 29.29
N LEU A 245 -4.95 -4.54 28.95
CA LEU A 245 -3.61 -4.82 28.44
C LEU A 245 -2.52 -4.44 29.45
N SER A 246 -2.75 -4.68 30.75
CA SER A 246 -1.81 -4.32 31.82
C SER A 246 -0.42 -4.96 31.67
N SER A 247 -0.31 -6.09 30.96
CA SER A 247 0.95 -6.75 30.63
C SER A 247 1.69 -6.16 29.42
N TYR A 248 1.12 -5.14 28.76
CA TYR A 248 1.72 -4.47 27.61
C TYR A 248 2.41 -3.18 28.05
N HIS A 249 3.51 -2.87 27.38
CA HIS A 249 4.11 -1.55 27.48
C HIS A 249 3.42 -0.61 26.49
N VAL A 250 3.23 0.65 26.88
CA VAL A 250 2.80 1.70 25.96
C VAL A 250 4.04 2.30 25.33
N ALA A 251 4.15 2.23 24.00
CA ALA A 251 5.25 2.88 23.29
C ALA A 251 5.16 4.41 23.49
N PRO A 252 6.29 5.10 23.74
CA PRO A 252 6.29 6.51 24.15
C PRO A 252 5.78 7.48 23.08
N ASN A 253 5.58 7.03 21.84
CA ASN A 253 5.00 7.81 20.73
C ASN A 253 4.65 6.89 19.53
N ASP A 254 4.17 7.51 18.45
CA ASP A 254 3.86 6.83 17.18
C ASP A 254 5.11 6.47 16.33
N MET A 255 6.35 6.65 16.83
CA MET A 255 7.57 6.35 16.06
C MET A 255 7.65 4.88 15.67
N LEU A 256 7.21 3.96 16.53
CA LEU A 256 7.23 2.54 16.21
C LEU A 256 6.35 2.24 15.00
N LEU A 257 5.13 2.77 14.96
CA LEU A 257 4.24 2.60 13.81
C LEU A 257 4.83 3.20 12.54
N GLY A 258 5.45 4.37 12.64
CA GLY A 258 6.16 4.99 11.52
C GLY A 258 7.30 4.11 10.99
N ARG A 259 8.14 3.57 11.89
CA ARG A 259 9.23 2.65 11.53
C ARG A 259 8.71 1.34 10.94
N MET A 260 7.58 0.84 11.42
CA MET A 260 6.92 -0.35 10.87
C MET A 260 6.33 -0.11 9.48
N ALA A 261 5.71 1.04 9.24
CA ALA A 261 5.23 1.43 7.91
C ALA A 261 6.39 1.56 6.92
N GLU A 262 7.54 2.08 7.36
CA GLU A 262 8.76 2.23 6.57
C GLU A 262 9.67 0.99 6.58
N PHE A 263 9.27 -0.12 7.19
CA PHE A 263 10.13 -1.28 7.40
C PHE A 263 10.67 -1.82 6.06
N SER A 264 9.77 -2.11 5.11
CA SER A 264 10.15 -2.64 3.79
C SER A 264 10.98 -1.64 2.99
N ALA A 265 10.70 -0.34 3.14
CA ALA A 265 11.46 0.72 2.46
C ALA A 265 12.89 0.80 2.97
N THR A 266 13.05 0.79 4.29
CA THR A 266 14.35 0.83 4.97
C THR A 266 15.15 -0.43 4.67
N PHE A 267 14.49 -1.59 4.71
CA PHE A 267 15.12 -2.87 4.43
C PHE A 267 15.70 -2.92 3.01
N LEU A 268 14.91 -2.55 2.00
CA LEU A 268 15.37 -2.55 0.59
C LEU A 268 16.48 -1.52 0.35
N ALA A 269 16.46 -0.38 1.04
CA ALA A 269 17.54 0.61 0.94
C ALA A 269 18.88 0.08 1.49
N GLN A 270 18.85 -0.87 2.42
CA GLN A 270 20.04 -1.49 3.02
C GLN A 270 20.51 -2.74 2.25
N HIS A 271 19.66 -3.33 1.41
CA HIS A 271 19.94 -4.57 0.70
C HIS A 271 19.70 -4.36 -0.80
N ALA A 272 20.76 -4.00 -1.54
CA ALA A 272 20.64 -3.70 -2.97
C ALA A 272 20.06 -4.85 -3.81
N LYS A 273 20.31 -6.10 -3.42
CA LYS A 273 19.74 -7.31 -4.06
C LYS A 273 18.49 -7.82 -3.35
N GLY A 274 18.00 -7.07 -2.36
CA GLY A 274 16.92 -7.48 -1.48
C GLY A 274 15.57 -7.54 -2.18
N ALA A 275 14.66 -8.27 -1.56
CA ALA A 275 13.29 -8.43 -2.04
C ALA A 275 12.29 -8.47 -0.89
N VAL A 276 11.03 -8.21 -1.23
CA VAL A 276 9.88 -8.38 -0.33
C VAL A 276 8.90 -9.35 -0.97
N ALA A 277 8.59 -10.43 -0.26
CA ALA A 277 7.58 -11.39 -0.65
C ALA A 277 6.36 -11.26 0.27
N ARG A 278 5.16 -11.19 -0.32
CA ARG A 278 3.89 -11.31 0.39
C ARG A 278 3.48 -12.77 0.48
N LEU A 279 3.34 -13.25 1.70
CA LEU A 279 2.84 -14.56 2.03
C LEU A 279 1.40 -14.38 2.52
N SER A 280 0.43 -14.92 1.78
CA SER A 280 -0.99 -14.83 2.15
C SER A 280 -1.44 -16.17 2.70
N THR A 281 -1.99 -16.16 3.92
CA THR A 281 -2.42 -17.38 4.60
C THR A 281 -3.71 -17.15 5.37
N ARG A 282 -4.42 -18.22 5.69
CA ARG A 282 -5.52 -18.16 6.68
C ARG A 282 -4.92 -17.83 8.04
N LEU A 283 -5.72 -17.27 8.96
CA LEU A 283 -5.23 -16.93 10.31
C LEU A 283 -4.62 -18.14 11.06
N GLN A 284 -5.08 -19.35 10.76
CA GLN A 284 -4.56 -20.62 11.30
C GLN A 284 -3.15 -20.96 10.79
N GLY A 285 -2.80 -20.56 9.56
CA GLY A 285 -1.50 -20.83 8.96
C GLY A 285 -0.40 -19.85 9.36
N LEU A 286 -0.68 -18.91 10.27
CA LEU A 286 0.32 -17.95 10.76
C LEU A 286 1.31 -18.56 11.75
N LEU A 287 0.87 -19.50 12.60
CA LEU A 287 1.76 -20.12 13.59
C LEU A 287 2.89 -20.91 12.92
N PRO A 288 2.61 -21.86 11.99
CA PRO A 288 3.67 -22.59 11.31
C PRO A 288 4.62 -21.65 10.55
N LEU A 289 4.09 -20.58 9.96
CA LEU A 289 4.89 -19.58 9.25
C LEU A 289 5.87 -18.86 10.20
N LEU A 290 5.40 -18.42 11.38
CA LEU A 290 6.22 -17.74 12.38
C LEU A 290 7.28 -18.65 13.03
N GLU A 291 6.98 -19.94 13.15
CA GLU A 291 7.92 -20.93 13.70
C GLU A 291 9.04 -21.25 12.72
N THR A 292 8.72 -21.37 11.44
CA THR A 292 9.65 -21.79 10.38
C THR A 292 10.48 -20.64 9.83
N GLU A 293 9.90 -19.45 9.66
CA GLU A 293 10.57 -18.34 9.01
C GLU A 293 11.49 -17.58 9.97
N LYS A 294 12.80 -17.67 9.71
CA LYS A 294 13.84 -17.03 10.52
C LYS A 294 14.28 -15.67 9.98
N ARG A 295 13.98 -15.36 8.71
CA ARG A 295 14.28 -14.07 8.09
C ARG A 295 13.28 -13.01 8.55
N PRO A 296 13.56 -11.70 8.45
CA PRO A 296 12.67 -10.67 8.95
C PRO A 296 11.25 -10.74 8.35
N LEU A 297 10.27 -11.01 9.21
CA LEU A 297 8.88 -11.21 8.86
C LEU A 297 8.00 -10.21 9.62
N VAL A 298 7.24 -9.40 8.88
CA VAL A 298 6.25 -8.48 9.44
C VAL A 298 4.86 -8.98 9.06
N VAL A 299 4.07 -9.38 10.05
CA VAL A 299 2.75 -9.98 9.85
C VAL A 299 1.66 -8.99 10.23
N ARG A 300 0.72 -8.74 9.31
CA ARG A 300 -0.59 -8.13 9.60
C ARG A 300 -1.47 -9.18 10.28
N ALA A 301 -1.26 -9.38 11.57
CA ALA A 301 -1.70 -10.56 12.32
C ALA A 301 -3.23 -10.72 12.43
N ALA A 302 -4.02 -9.68 12.09
CA ALA A 302 -5.48 -9.77 12.02
C ALA A 302 -6.06 -10.15 10.65
N ASN A 303 -5.28 -10.14 9.56
CA ASN A 303 -5.81 -10.36 8.20
C ASN A 303 -5.04 -11.42 7.38
N GLY A 304 -4.05 -12.09 7.98
CA GLY A 304 -3.37 -13.22 7.35
C GLY A 304 -2.35 -12.85 6.27
N VAL A 305 -1.96 -11.57 6.18
CA VAL A 305 -0.92 -11.10 5.27
C VAL A 305 0.40 -10.99 6.00
N ALA A 306 1.45 -11.61 5.49
CA ALA A 306 2.81 -11.47 5.99
C ALA A 306 3.75 -10.96 4.90
N TYR A 307 4.70 -10.10 5.29
CA TYR A 307 5.75 -9.56 4.43
C TYR A 307 7.09 -10.13 4.88
N LEU A 308 7.63 -11.03 4.06
CA LEU A 308 8.93 -11.64 4.22
C LEU A 308 9.98 -10.79 3.50
N HIS A 309 11.06 -10.47 4.20
CA HIS A 309 12.14 -9.65 3.67
C HIS A 309 13.36 -10.53 3.43
N LEU A 310 13.80 -10.56 2.17
CA LEU A 310 14.90 -11.39 1.67
C LEU A 310 16.09 -10.50 1.40
N GLN A 311 17.29 -10.85 1.90
CA GLN A 311 18.49 -10.06 1.61
C GLN A 311 18.91 -10.21 0.15
N ASN A 312 18.51 -11.31 -0.49
CA ASN A 312 18.69 -11.59 -1.89
C ASN A 312 17.40 -12.15 -2.52
N ALA A 313 16.92 -11.52 -3.60
CA ALA A 313 15.73 -11.94 -4.35
C ALA A 313 15.79 -13.38 -4.89
N ARG A 314 16.97 -13.99 -4.93
CA ARG A 314 17.18 -15.38 -5.38
C ARG A 314 16.97 -16.42 -4.29
N GLU A 315 16.83 -16.01 -3.04
CA GLU A 315 16.53 -16.92 -1.93
C GLU A 315 15.18 -17.63 -2.15
N PRO A 316 15.04 -18.91 -1.77
CA PRO A 316 13.78 -19.62 -1.88
C PRO A 316 12.73 -19.06 -0.90
N PHE A 317 11.50 -18.91 -1.38
CA PHE A 317 10.31 -18.56 -0.61
C PHE A 317 9.05 -19.11 -1.30
N SER A 318 7.92 -19.18 -0.59
CA SER A 318 6.63 -19.57 -1.18
C SER A 318 5.61 -18.45 -1.01
N GLY A 319 5.38 -17.67 -2.06
CA GLY A 319 4.44 -16.55 -2.04
C GLY A 319 4.56 -15.64 -3.26
N VAL A 320 4.03 -14.42 -3.16
CA VAL A 320 4.04 -13.44 -4.24
C VAL A 320 5.20 -12.48 -4.02
N LEU A 321 6.12 -12.38 -4.98
CA LEU A 321 7.14 -11.33 -4.97
C LEU A 321 6.45 -9.98 -5.15
N GLU A 322 6.53 -9.09 -4.17
CA GLU A 322 5.94 -7.74 -4.23
C GLU A 322 6.98 -6.72 -4.68
N ALA A 323 8.25 -6.85 -4.23
CA ALA A 323 9.33 -5.95 -4.62
C ALA A 323 10.66 -6.67 -4.82
N GLY A 324 11.44 -6.25 -5.83
CA GLY A 324 12.75 -6.81 -6.17
C GLY A 324 13.07 -6.68 -7.67
N GLU A 325 14.35 -6.76 -8.04
CA GLU A 325 14.79 -6.60 -9.44
C GLU A 325 14.54 -7.85 -10.31
N GLU A 326 14.78 -9.05 -9.77
CA GLU A 326 14.66 -10.30 -10.51
C GLU A 326 13.58 -11.20 -9.93
N ARG A 327 12.79 -11.82 -10.82
CA ARG A 327 12.05 -13.05 -10.53
C ARG A 327 12.77 -14.18 -11.23
N LYS A 328 13.72 -14.87 -10.57
CA LYS A 328 14.02 -16.25 -10.99
C LYS A 328 12.82 -17.11 -10.62
N ALA A 329 12.53 -18.11 -11.46
CA ALA A 329 11.35 -18.95 -11.37
C ALA A 329 11.30 -19.71 -10.03
N VAL A 330 10.81 -19.05 -8.98
CA VAL A 330 10.43 -19.68 -7.73
C VAL A 330 8.98 -20.13 -7.90
N VAL A 331 8.75 -21.41 -7.59
CA VAL A 331 7.50 -22.16 -7.70
C VAL A 331 6.31 -21.27 -7.34
N GLN A 332 5.37 -21.17 -8.28
CA GLN A 332 4.21 -20.31 -8.16
C GLN A 332 3.28 -20.90 -7.11
N TRP A 333 3.02 -20.14 -6.06
CA TRP A 333 1.88 -20.42 -5.20
C TRP A 333 1.10 -19.14 -4.88
N PRO A 334 -0.20 -19.07 -5.27
CA PRO A 334 -0.92 -20.04 -6.11
C PRO A 334 -0.53 -19.98 -7.60
N GLU A 335 -0.71 -21.09 -8.32
CA GLU A 335 -0.77 -21.12 -9.80
C GLU A 335 -1.80 -20.08 -10.30
N PRO A 336 -1.58 -19.44 -11.47
CA PRO A 336 -2.49 -18.41 -11.93
C PRO A 336 -3.87 -19.04 -12.24
N GLY A 337 -4.87 -18.68 -11.45
CA GLY A 337 -6.26 -19.05 -11.72
C GLY A 337 -6.88 -18.21 -12.84
N GLY A 338 -8.19 -18.39 -13.07
CA GLY A 338 -8.96 -17.63 -14.07
C GLY A 338 -8.87 -16.10 -13.92
N ASP A 339 -8.54 -15.61 -12.73
CA ASP A 339 -8.32 -14.19 -12.46
C ASP A 339 -7.20 -13.59 -13.31
N LEU A 340 -6.12 -14.32 -13.59
CA LEU A 340 -5.02 -13.80 -14.43
C LEU A 340 -5.50 -13.57 -15.87
N ALA A 341 -6.28 -14.50 -16.43
CA ALA A 341 -6.84 -14.35 -17.77
C ALA A 341 -7.77 -13.13 -17.88
N VAL A 342 -8.50 -12.81 -16.80
CA VAL A 342 -9.30 -11.58 -16.72
C VAL A 342 -8.40 -10.34 -16.68
N MET A 343 -7.32 -10.35 -15.88
CA MET A 343 -6.36 -9.25 -15.82
C MET A 343 -5.71 -8.98 -17.18
N GLU A 344 -5.30 -10.02 -17.91
CA GLU A 344 -4.74 -9.90 -19.26
C GLU A 344 -5.74 -9.34 -20.26
N LYS A 345 -7.01 -9.77 -20.21
CA LYS A 345 -8.08 -9.20 -21.05
C LYS A 345 -8.27 -7.72 -20.76
N ILE A 346 -8.32 -7.33 -19.48
CA ILE A 346 -8.43 -5.92 -19.07
C ILE A 346 -7.22 -5.13 -19.56
N LYS A 347 -6.00 -5.66 -19.43
CA LYS A 347 -4.78 -5.02 -19.94
C LYS A 347 -4.86 -4.78 -21.44
N ARG A 348 -5.24 -5.78 -22.24
CA ARG A 348 -5.43 -5.63 -23.70
C ARG A 348 -6.51 -4.61 -24.06
N MET A 349 -7.55 -4.47 -23.24
CA MET A 349 -8.60 -3.46 -23.47
C MET A 349 -8.13 -2.03 -23.15
N MET A 350 -7.32 -1.85 -22.11
CA MET A 350 -6.92 -0.53 -21.61
C MET A 350 -5.60 -0.02 -22.22
N ASP A 351 -4.70 -0.92 -22.60
CA ASP A 351 -3.42 -0.65 -23.23
C ASP A 351 -3.08 -1.77 -24.23
N PRO A 352 -3.73 -1.79 -25.41
CA PRO A 352 -3.63 -2.88 -26.39
C PRO A 352 -2.22 -3.08 -26.95
N GLN A 353 -1.38 -2.04 -26.93
CA GLN A 353 0.00 -2.07 -27.40
C GLN A 353 1.00 -2.41 -26.29
N HIS A 354 0.53 -2.61 -25.05
CA HIS A 354 1.36 -2.90 -23.87
C HIS A 354 2.51 -1.89 -23.64
N LEU A 355 2.22 -0.59 -23.86
CA LEU A 355 3.21 0.49 -23.77
C LEU A 355 3.39 1.04 -22.35
N LEU A 356 2.37 0.99 -21.50
CA LEU A 356 2.45 1.54 -20.14
C LEU A 356 3.15 0.59 -19.17
N ASN A 357 4.22 1.10 -18.56
CA ASN A 357 4.95 0.44 -17.48
C ASN A 357 5.28 -1.04 -17.80
N LYS A 358 5.74 -1.28 -19.03
CA LYS A 358 6.06 -2.61 -19.56
C LYS A 358 6.96 -3.38 -18.58
N GLY A 359 6.66 -4.66 -18.34
CA GLY A 359 7.42 -5.50 -17.42
C GLY A 359 7.02 -5.41 -15.93
N ARG A 360 6.16 -4.45 -15.54
CA ARG A 360 5.50 -4.50 -14.22
C ARG A 360 4.73 -5.80 -14.03
N LEU A 361 4.43 -6.09 -12.76
CA LEU A 361 3.91 -7.37 -12.29
C LEU A 361 4.79 -8.54 -12.76
N TYR A 362 6.10 -8.30 -12.83
CA TYR A 362 7.11 -9.25 -13.29
C TYR A 362 6.82 -9.82 -14.69
N GLY A 363 6.25 -8.99 -15.57
CA GLY A 363 5.91 -9.34 -16.95
C GLY A 363 4.77 -10.35 -17.08
N ARG A 364 3.91 -10.47 -16.05
CA ARG A 364 2.75 -11.37 -16.09
C ARG A 364 1.57 -10.82 -16.89
N ILE A 365 1.47 -9.50 -17.08
CA ILE A 365 0.37 -8.85 -17.80
C ILE A 365 0.88 -7.85 -18.84
#